data_AF-A0A7C5HI49-F1
#
_entry.id   AF-A0A7C5HI49-F1
#
_cell.length_a   1.000
_cell.length_b   1.000
_cell.length_c   1.000
_cell.angle_alpha   90.00
_cell.angle_beta   90.00
_cell.angle_gamma   90.00
#
_symmetry.space_group_name_H-M   'P 1'
#
loop_
_entity.id
_entity.type
_entity.pdbx_description
1 polymer ?
#
loop_
_entity_poly.entity_id
_entity_poly.type
_entity_poly.pdbx_seq_one_letter_code
_entity_poly.pdbx_strand_id
1 'polypeptide(L)'
;MKTKFSEILKVRKEKVSEIERKLASMRAQKAQTEGGIAEIQSQIAQHAIPGKGDYALMQEALATKRFLQRDKQQKENMLKYFEQEINTLNILYKEASLEYEKIKHLHSVEIEKVVEMQKREEAKRLDEIASQLFSRNQKGTA
;
A
#
# COMPACT_ATOMS: atom_id res chain seq x y z
N MET A 1 18.63 16.44 4.98
CA MET A 1 18.24 17.87 5.10
C MET A 1 16.73 17.95 5.26
N LYS A 2 16.23 18.76 6.20
CA LYS A 2 14.81 19.12 6.22
C LYS A 2 14.58 20.19 5.16
N THR A 3 13.77 19.91 4.15
CA THR A 3 13.31 20.93 3.20
C THR A 3 11.81 21.17 3.41
N LYS A 4 11.25 22.19 2.76
CA LYS A 4 9.81 22.50 2.80
C LYS A 4 8.93 21.31 2.36
N PHE A 5 9.50 20.37 1.60
CA PHE A 5 8.80 19.17 1.11
C PHE A 5 8.89 17.96 2.05
N SER A 6 9.77 17.97 3.07
CA SER A 6 9.99 16.80 3.94
C SER A 6 8.73 16.37 4.69
N GLU A 7 7.93 17.32 5.18
CA GLU A 7 6.68 17.00 5.90
C GLU A 7 5.60 16.50 4.96
N ILE A 8 5.46 17.12 3.78
CA ILE A 8 4.52 16.70 2.74
C ILE A 8 4.86 15.27 2.28
N LEU A 9 6.15 14.98 2.07
CA LEU A 9 6.62 13.67 1.66
C LEU A 9 6.28 12.60 2.71
N LYS A 10 6.41 12.92 4.00
CA LYS A 10 6.04 12.03 5.10
C LYS A 10 4.54 11.72 5.07
N VAL A 11 3.68 12.74 5.00
CA VAL A 11 2.22 12.56 4.95
C VAL A 11 1.79 11.73 3.73
N ARG A 12 2.39 11.99 2.57
CA ARG A 12 2.09 11.23 1.34
C ARG A 12 2.52 9.77 1.46
N LYS A 13 3.69 9.51 2.06
CA LYS A 13 4.15 8.13 2.33
C LYS A 13 3.19 7.41 3.27
N GLU A 14 2.78 8.06 4.36
CA GLU A 14 1.81 7.50 5.31
C GLU A 14 0.48 7.17 4.61
N LYS A 15 0.03 8.01 3.68
CA LYS A 15 -1.18 7.75 2.91
C LYS A 15 -1.06 6.52 2.01
N VAL A 16 0.06 6.36 1.31
CA VAL A 16 0.34 5.16 0.50
C VAL A 16 0.30 3.92 1.39
N SER A 17 1.01 3.94 2.54
CA SER A 17 1.05 2.82 3.47
C SER A 17 -0.31 2.51 4.13
N GLU A 18 -1.18 3.50 4.32
CA GLU A 18 -2.56 3.29 4.76
C GLU A 18 -3.35 2.47 3.72
N ILE A 19 -3.25 2.85 2.45
CA ILE A 19 -3.95 2.17 1.35
C ILE A 19 -3.42 0.75 1.16
N GLU A 20 -2.10 0.55 1.24
CA GLU A 20 -1.47 -0.79 1.17
C GLU A 20 -1.99 -1.73 2.25
N ARG A 21 -2.09 -1.25 3.50
CA ARG A 21 -2.64 -2.04 4.61
C ARG A 21 -4.10 -2.42 4.37
N LYS A 22 -4.91 -1.50 3.84
CA LYS A 22 -6.31 -1.78 3.48
C LYS A 22 -6.40 -2.82 2.36
N LEU A 23 -5.59 -2.69 1.30
CA LEU A 23 -5.49 -3.66 0.22
C LEU A 23 -5.11 -5.05 0.73
N ALA A 24 -4.11 -5.15 1.60
CA ALA A 24 -3.68 -6.42 2.18
C ALA A 24 -4.81 -7.08 2.99
N SER A 25 -5.51 -6.30 3.83
CA SER A 25 -6.66 -6.78 4.60
C SER A 25 -7.80 -7.27 3.72
N MET A 26 -8.19 -6.48 2.69
CA MET A 26 -9.26 -6.87 1.77
C MET A 26 -8.91 -8.13 0.97
N ARG A 27 -7.66 -8.26 0.51
CA ARG A 27 -7.20 -9.47 -0.20
C ARG A 27 -7.22 -10.70 0.70
N ALA A 28 -6.84 -10.56 1.97
CA ALA A 28 -6.91 -11.65 2.94
C ALA A 28 -8.37 -12.09 3.19
N GLN A 29 -9.29 -11.13 3.36
CA GLN A 29 -10.71 -11.42 3.52
C GLN A 29 -11.33 -12.07 2.27
N LYS A 30 -10.91 -11.64 1.08
CA LYS A 30 -11.30 -12.26 -0.18
C LYS A 30 -10.87 -13.73 -0.22
N ALA A 31 -9.59 -14.00 0.04
CA ALA A 31 -9.04 -15.36 0.04
C ALA A 31 -9.72 -16.27 1.07
N GLN A 32 -10.02 -15.75 2.27
CA GLN A 32 -10.78 -16.48 3.27
C GLN A 32 -12.20 -16.83 2.80
N THR A 33 -12.85 -15.88 2.12
CA THR A 33 -14.21 -16.08 1.57
C THR A 33 -14.20 -17.11 0.44
N GLU A 34 -13.21 -17.06 -0.45
CA GLU A 34 -12.97 -18.06 -1.50
C GLU A 34 -12.77 -19.46 -0.90
N GLY A 35 -11.95 -19.57 0.15
CA GLY A 35 -11.77 -20.82 0.90
C GLY A 35 -13.07 -21.36 1.48
N GLY A 36 -13.86 -20.49 2.12
CA GLY A 36 -15.17 -20.87 2.66
C GLY A 36 -16.18 -21.32 1.58
N ILE A 37 -16.14 -20.71 0.39
CA ILE A 37 -16.96 -21.18 -0.74
C ILE A 37 -16.51 -22.58 -1.18
N ALA A 38 -15.22 -22.85 -1.26
CA ALA A 38 -14.70 -24.16 -1.63
C ALA A 38 -15.07 -25.24 -0.61
N GLU A 39 -15.03 -24.92 0.69
CA GLU A 39 -15.48 -25.81 1.76
C GLU A 39 -16.98 -26.15 1.62
N ILE A 40 -17.84 -25.15 1.41
CA ILE A 40 -19.28 -25.36 1.21
C ILE A 40 -19.53 -26.21 -0.05
N GLN A 41 -18.78 -25.98 -1.12
CA GLN A 41 -18.89 -26.80 -2.33
C GLN A 41 -18.53 -28.26 -2.06
N SER A 42 -17.50 -28.51 -1.26
CA SER A 42 -17.12 -29.86 -0.82
C SER A 42 -18.22 -30.49 0.04
N GLN A 43 -18.80 -29.75 0.98
CA GLN A 43 -19.92 -30.23 1.81
C GLN A 43 -21.15 -30.57 0.97
N ILE A 44 -21.50 -29.74 -0.02
CA ILE A 44 -22.61 -30.01 -0.95
C ILE A 44 -22.34 -31.27 -1.77
N ALA A 45 -21.09 -31.50 -2.20
CA ALA A 45 -20.72 -32.68 -2.98
C ALA A 45 -20.75 -33.97 -2.13
N GLN A 46 -20.38 -33.88 -0.85
CA GLN A 46 -20.40 -35.00 0.09
C GLN A 46 -21.82 -35.37 0.55
N HIS A 47 -22.76 -34.42 0.58
CA HIS A 47 -24.15 -34.69 0.89
C HIS A 47 -24.88 -35.38 -0.28
N ALA A 48 -24.86 -36.71 -0.28
CA ALA A 48 -25.71 -37.53 -1.15
C ALA A 48 -27.17 -37.51 -0.64
N ILE A 49 -28.12 -37.20 -1.52
CA ILE A 49 -29.54 -37.35 -1.22
C ILE A 49 -29.87 -38.85 -1.28
N PRO A 50 -30.42 -39.45 -0.22
CA PRO A 50 -30.77 -40.87 -0.24
C PRO A 50 -31.83 -41.12 -1.33
N GLY A 51 -31.52 -41.99 -2.29
CA GLY A 51 -32.44 -42.35 -3.39
C GLY A 51 -33.57 -43.28 -2.96
N LYS A 52 -33.48 -43.89 -1.77
CA LYS A 52 -34.47 -44.74 -1.10
C LYS A 52 -34.28 -44.59 0.41
N GLY A 53 -35.36 -44.60 1.20
CA GLY A 53 -35.27 -44.49 2.66
C GLY A 53 -36.43 -43.68 3.26
N ASP A 54 -36.30 -43.37 4.55
CA ASP A 54 -37.25 -42.55 5.32
C ASP A 54 -37.40 -41.15 4.69
N TYR A 55 -38.66 -40.77 4.43
CA TYR A 55 -39.02 -39.47 3.88
C TYR A 55 -38.54 -38.31 4.77
N ALA A 56 -38.53 -38.49 6.09
CA ALA A 56 -38.04 -37.49 7.02
C ALA A 56 -36.55 -37.16 6.79
N LEU A 57 -35.72 -38.20 6.62
CA LEU A 57 -34.28 -38.06 6.33
C LEU A 57 -34.02 -37.40 4.98
N MET A 58 -34.86 -37.69 3.98
CA MET A 58 -34.78 -37.03 2.67
C MET A 58 -35.09 -35.52 2.77
N GLN A 59 -36.12 -35.14 3.53
CA GLN A 59 -36.47 -33.73 3.73
C GLN A 59 -35.38 -32.96 4.46
N GLU A 60 -34.78 -33.57 5.49
CA GLU A 60 -33.65 -32.99 6.20
C GLU A 60 -32.45 -32.76 5.28
N ALA A 61 -32.07 -33.77 4.48
CA ALA A 61 -30.96 -33.64 3.52
C ALA A 61 -31.21 -32.52 2.49
N LEU A 62 -32.45 -32.38 2.01
CA LEU A 62 -32.83 -31.29 1.10
C LEU A 62 -32.78 -29.92 1.78
N ALA A 63 -33.21 -29.82 3.04
CA ALA A 63 -33.16 -28.58 3.80
C ALA A 63 -31.70 -28.13 4.01
N THR A 64 -30.82 -29.04 4.42
CA THR A 64 -29.38 -28.80 4.58
C THR A 64 -28.73 -28.35 3.28
N LYS A 65 -29.02 -29.03 2.16
CA LYS A 65 -28.51 -28.63 0.84
C LYS A 65 -28.96 -27.22 0.44
N ARG A 66 -30.23 -26.87 0.67
CA ARG A 66 -30.76 -25.52 0.40
C ARG A 66 -30.09 -24.47 1.28
N PHE A 67 -29.82 -24.79 2.55
CA PHE A 67 -29.09 -23.90 3.46
C PHE A 67 -27.67 -23.63 2.94
N LEU A 68 -26.92 -24.69 2.61
CA LEU A 68 -25.57 -24.57 2.06
C LEU A 68 -25.53 -23.77 0.74
N GLN A 69 -26.52 -23.96 -0.14
CA GLN A 69 -26.64 -23.18 -1.37
C GLN A 69 -26.87 -21.68 -1.10
N ARG A 70 -27.69 -21.34 -0.09
CA ARG A 70 -27.90 -19.94 0.29
C ARG A 70 -26.64 -19.32 0.90
N ASP A 71 -25.96 -20.04 1.78
CA ASP A 71 -24.70 -19.55 2.38
C ASP A 71 -23.63 -19.34 1.31
N LYS A 72 -23.48 -20.27 0.37
CA LYS A 72 -22.63 -20.11 -0.82
C LYS A 72 -22.99 -18.82 -1.58
N GLN A 73 -24.26 -18.59 -1.87
CA GLN A 73 -24.70 -17.40 -2.59
C GLN A 73 -24.38 -16.11 -1.84
N GLN A 74 -24.51 -16.10 -0.51
CA GLN A 74 -24.15 -14.95 0.32
C GLN A 74 -22.64 -14.67 0.26
N LYS A 75 -21.80 -15.71 0.36
CA LYS A 75 -20.35 -15.57 0.23
C LYS A 75 -19.92 -15.11 -1.16
N GLU A 76 -20.57 -15.59 -2.22
CA GLU A 76 -20.32 -15.12 -3.59
C GLU A 76 -20.66 -13.63 -3.77
N ASN A 77 -21.74 -13.15 -3.13
CA ASN A 77 -22.08 -11.73 -3.13
C ASN A 77 -21.02 -10.90 -2.37
N MET A 78 -20.53 -11.41 -1.24
CA MET A 78 -19.45 -10.78 -0.48
C MET A 78 -18.15 -10.73 -1.30
N LEU A 79 -17.86 -11.77 -2.07
CA LEU A 79 -16.69 -11.82 -2.95
C LEU A 79 -16.73 -10.71 -4.00
N LYS A 80 -17.89 -10.47 -4.63
CA LYS A 80 -18.09 -9.35 -5.55
C LYS A 80 -17.84 -8.00 -4.89
N TYR A 81 -18.30 -7.83 -3.65
CA TYR A 81 -18.02 -6.62 -2.87
C TYR A 81 -16.51 -6.42 -2.67
N PHE A 82 -15.78 -7.45 -2.24
CA PHE A 82 -14.33 -7.36 -2.07
C PHE A 82 -13.60 -7.05 -3.37
N GLU A 83 -14.03 -7.60 -4.50
CA GLU A 83 -13.42 -7.30 -5.81
C GLU A 83 -13.61 -5.84 -6.20
N GLN A 84 -14.81 -5.29 -6.00
CA GLN A 84 -15.10 -3.87 -6.26
C GLN A 84 -14.27 -2.95 -5.36
N GLU A 85 -14.18 -3.28 -4.06
CA GLU A 85 -13.42 -2.50 -3.09
C GLU A 85 -11.92 -2.54 -3.40
N ILE A 86 -11.36 -3.72 -3.71
CA ILE A 86 -9.96 -3.88 -4.12
C ILE A 86 -9.67 -3.07 -5.39
N ASN A 87 -10.56 -3.07 -6.37
CA ASN A 87 -10.39 -2.27 -7.58
C ASN A 87 -10.36 -0.77 -7.28
N THR A 88 -11.26 -0.30 -6.43
CA THR A 88 -11.31 1.10 -5.97
C THR A 88 -10.01 1.47 -5.24
N LEU A 89 -9.56 0.64 -4.31
CA LEU A 89 -8.32 0.84 -3.58
C LEU A 89 -7.08 0.82 -4.47
N ASN A 90 -7.04 -0.01 -5.53
CA ASN A 90 -5.94 -0.04 -6.49
C ASN A 90 -5.85 1.28 -7.28
N ILE A 91 -6.99 1.87 -7.66
CA ILE A 91 -7.03 3.19 -8.32
C ILE A 91 -6.47 4.26 -7.38
N LEU A 92 -6.97 4.31 -6.14
CA LEU A 92 -6.51 5.25 -5.11
C LEU A 92 -5.02 5.07 -4.80
N TYR A 93 -4.54 3.82 -4.75
CA TYR A 93 -3.13 3.51 -4.54
C TYR A 93 -2.25 4.08 -5.67
N LYS A 94 -2.68 3.91 -6.92
CA LYS A 94 -1.95 4.41 -8.09
C LYS A 94 -1.82 5.94 -8.05
N GLU A 95 -2.92 6.63 -7.74
CA GLU A 95 -2.94 8.09 -7.61
C GLU A 95 -2.05 8.56 -6.45
N ALA A 96 -2.20 7.96 -5.27
CA ALA A 96 -1.40 8.32 -4.10
C ALA A 96 0.10 8.08 -4.32
N SER A 97 0.46 6.98 -4.99
CA SER A 97 1.85 6.64 -5.32
C SER A 97 2.45 7.62 -6.33
N LEU A 98 1.68 8.03 -7.35
CA LEU A 98 2.11 9.03 -8.31
C LEU A 98 2.40 10.37 -7.61
N GLU A 99 1.49 10.83 -6.75
CA GLU A 99 1.68 12.06 -5.99
C GLU A 99 2.88 11.98 -5.03
N TYR A 100 3.09 10.83 -4.39
CA TYR A 100 4.27 10.60 -3.57
C TYR A 100 5.57 10.75 -4.39
N GLU A 101 5.66 10.11 -5.56
CA GLU A 101 6.87 10.18 -6.40
C GLU A 101 7.10 11.60 -6.95
N LYS A 102 6.05 12.34 -7.31
CA LYS A 102 6.17 13.76 -7.71
C LYS A 102 6.82 14.59 -6.61
N ILE A 103 6.31 14.49 -5.37
CA ILE A 103 6.85 15.24 -4.22
C ILE A 103 8.26 14.78 -3.88
N LYS A 104 8.55 13.49 -3.98
CA LYS A 104 9.90 12.92 -3.77
C LYS A 104 10.91 13.47 -4.77
N HIS A 105 10.53 13.60 -6.03
CA HIS A 105 11.38 14.22 -7.04
C HIS A 105 11.65 15.70 -6.72
N LEU A 106 10.61 16.49 -6.43
CA LEU A 106 10.76 17.90 -6.03
C LEU A 106 11.64 18.07 -4.79
N HIS A 107 11.47 17.20 -3.80
CA HIS A 107 12.29 17.17 -2.60
C HIS A 107 13.78 16.93 -2.93
N SER A 108 14.07 16.01 -3.86
CA SER A 108 15.43 15.67 -4.27
C SER A 108 16.11 16.83 -5.01
N VAL A 109 15.41 17.45 -5.95
CA VAL A 109 15.89 18.64 -6.67
C VAL A 109 16.19 19.80 -5.72
N GLU A 110 15.36 20.00 -4.70
CA GLU A 110 15.60 21.04 -3.70
C GLU A 110 16.84 20.76 -2.85
N ILE A 111 17.06 19.49 -2.47
CA ILE A 111 18.27 19.09 -1.74
C ILE A 111 19.52 19.36 -2.60
N GLU A 112 19.49 18.99 -3.88
CA GLU A 112 20.62 19.22 -4.79
C GLU A 112 20.98 20.71 -4.88
N LYS A 113 19.99 21.59 -5.00
CA LYS A 113 20.20 23.05 -5.01
C LYS A 113 20.85 23.55 -3.71
N VAL A 114 20.39 23.07 -2.56
CA VAL A 114 20.95 23.45 -1.27
C VAL A 114 22.39 22.97 -1.14
N VAL A 115 22.67 21.73 -1.55
CA VAL A 115 24.03 21.17 -1.54
C VAL A 115 24.95 21.95 -2.47
N GLU A 116 24.48 22.34 -3.66
CA GLU A 116 25.28 23.13 -4.59
C GLU A 116 25.58 24.53 -4.05
N MET A 117 24.60 25.20 -3.43
CA MET A 117 24.83 26.48 -2.75
C MET A 117 25.86 26.35 -1.64
N GLN A 118 25.76 25.32 -0.80
CA GLN A 118 26.72 25.08 0.28
C GLN A 118 28.14 24.87 -0.25
N LYS A 119 28.32 24.07 -1.32
CA LYS A 119 29.61 23.87 -1.97
C LYS A 119 30.22 25.17 -2.49
N ARG A 120 29.39 26.04 -3.09
CA ARG A 120 29.84 27.36 -3.59
C ARG A 120 30.22 28.30 -2.45
N GLU A 121 29.47 28.30 -1.35
CA GLU A 121 29.83 29.09 -0.17
C GLU A 121 31.11 28.59 0.50
N GLU A 122 31.28 27.27 0.60
CA GLU A 122 32.47 26.65 1.16
C GLU A 122 33.72 26.98 0.33
N ALA A 123 33.64 26.88 -1.00
CA ALA A 123 34.72 27.28 -1.90
C ALA A 123 35.12 28.76 -1.71
N LYS A 124 34.14 29.68 -1.64
CA LYS A 124 34.42 31.10 -1.39
C LYS A 124 35.13 31.32 -0.05
N ARG A 125 34.68 30.65 1.01
CA ARG A 125 35.32 30.75 2.33
C ARG A 125 36.76 30.25 2.31
N LEU A 126 37.03 29.15 1.59
CA LEU A 126 38.39 28.63 1.42
C LEU A 126 39.29 29.62 0.68
N ASP A 127 38.80 30.25 -0.40
CA ASP A 127 39.53 31.27 -1.14
C ASP A 127 39.82 32.51 -0.28
N GLU A 128 38.86 32.95 0.54
CA GLU A 128 39.04 34.04 1.49
C GLU A 128 40.11 33.70 2.55
N ILE A 129 40.06 32.50 3.13
CA ILE A 129 41.06 32.02 4.10
C ILE A 129 42.45 31.97 3.45
N ALA A 130 42.56 31.44 2.24
CA ALA A 130 43.82 31.38 1.49
C ALA A 130 44.39 32.78 1.25
N SER A 131 43.54 33.73 0.83
CA SER A 131 43.92 35.12 0.60
C SER A 131 44.40 35.82 1.88
N GLN A 132 43.73 35.57 3.01
CA GLN A 132 44.13 36.09 4.32
C GLN A 132 45.47 35.52 4.79
N LEU A 133 45.67 34.20 4.65
CA LEU A 133 46.94 33.53 5.00
C LEU A 133 48.10 34.05 4.15
N PHE A 134 47.89 34.17 2.84
CA PHE A 134 48.89 34.71 1.92
C PHE A 134 49.28 36.14 2.29
N SER A 135 48.28 37.00 2.52
CA SER A 135 48.49 38.39 2.93
C SER A 135 49.21 38.53 4.28
N ARG A 136 48.93 37.61 5.22
CA ARG A 136 49.63 37.57 6.52
C ARG A 136 51.10 37.20 6.37
N ASN A 137 51.41 36.23 5.52
CA ASN A 137 52.78 35.79 5.28
C ASN A 137 53.63 36.87 4.57
N GLN A 138 53.04 37.68 3.68
CA GLN A 138 53.76 38.80 3.06
C GLN A 138 54.09 39.95 4.03
N LYS A 139 53.26 40.17 5.06
CA LYS A 139 53.53 41.20 6.09
C LYS A 139 54.56 40.80 7.13
N GLY A 140 54.89 39.50 7.26
CA GLY A 140 55.93 39.01 8.17
C GLY A 140 57.36 39.06 7.60
N THR A 141 57.52 39.48 6.34
CA THR A 141 58.80 39.58 5.63
C THR A 141 59.25 41.02 5.36
N ALA A 142 58.64 42.01 6.03
CA ALA A 142 59.08 43.41 6.04
C ALA A 142 59.56 43.77 7.45
#